data_AF-A0A3D1RH09-F1
#
_entry.id   AF-A0A3D1RH09-F1
#
_cell.length_a   1.000
_cell.length_b   1.000
_cell.length_c   1.000
_cell.angle_alpha   90.00
_cell.angle_beta   90.00
_cell.angle_gamma   90.00
#
_symmetry.space_group_name_H-M   'P 1'
#
loop_
_entity.id
_entity.type
_entity.pdbx_description
1 polymer ?
#
loop_
_entity_poly.entity_id
_entity_poly.type
_entity_poly.pdbx_seq_one_letter_code
_entity_poly.pdbx_strand_id
1 'polypeptide(L)'
;AFQYPVEIPGVSNINFLKTAMNEIRAYKGLEPLDAKSFLKLSKEKQQLVEFDAKLVNRCLNEGFSGGEKKRNEIFQLAMLEPRLAILDETDSGLDIDALRIVANGVNALRSKDNAFIVITHYQRLLDYIVPDFVHVLFDGKIIKSGTKELALELEEKGYDWLKESVHAPTV
;
A
#
# COMPACT_ATOMS: atom_id res chain seq x y z
N ALA A 1 -2.18 -11.91 13.32
CA ALA A 1 -1.39 -11.54 12.13
C ALA A 1 -2.01 -10.29 11.52
N PHE A 2 -1.23 -9.21 11.34
CA PHE A 2 -1.71 -7.93 10.76
C PHE A 2 -1.94 -7.99 9.23
N GLN A 3 -1.78 -9.17 8.64
CA GLN A 3 -1.74 -9.38 7.19
C GLN A 3 -3.13 -9.39 6.51
N TYR A 4 -4.21 -9.63 7.27
CA TYR A 4 -5.57 -9.67 6.72
C TYR A 4 -6.42 -8.50 7.21
N PRO A 5 -7.05 -7.74 6.29
CA PRO A 5 -7.97 -6.68 6.66
C PRO A 5 -9.13 -7.22 7.48
N VAL A 6 -9.32 -6.64 8.67
CA VAL A 6 -10.37 -7.03 9.62
C VAL A 6 -11.74 -6.63 9.07
N GLU A 7 -12.70 -7.54 9.20
CA GLU A 7 -14.10 -7.25 8.87
C GLU A 7 -14.76 -6.54 10.04
N ILE A 8 -15.44 -5.42 9.75
CA ILE A 8 -16.16 -4.65 10.76
C ILE A 8 -17.62 -4.52 10.32
N PRO A 9 -18.49 -5.45 10.75
CA PRO A 9 -19.92 -5.38 10.47
C PRO A 9 -20.55 -4.12 11.07
N GLY A 10 -21.54 -3.56 10.37
CA GLY A 10 -22.26 -2.36 10.82
C GLY A 10 -21.53 -1.04 10.57
N VAL A 11 -20.29 -1.06 10.07
CA VAL A 11 -19.54 0.15 9.72
C VAL A 11 -19.28 0.16 8.21
N SER A 12 -19.97 1.04 7.47
CA SER A 12 -19.74 1.16 6.02
C SER A 12 -18.40 1.84 5.70
N ASN A 13 -17.81 1.53 4.53
CA ASN A 13 -16.58 2.18 4.07
C ASN A 13 -16.72 3.71 4.01
N ILE A 14 -17.86 4.22 3.51
CA ILE A 14 -18.13 5.67 3.50
C ILE A 14 -18.11 6.27 4.90
N ASN A 15 -18.80 5.66 5.86
CA ASN A 15 -18.87 6.21 7.21
C ASN A 15 -17.50 6.16 7.89
N PHE A 16 -16.76 5.06 7.71
CA PHE A 16 -15.40 4.91 8.21
C PHE A 16 -14.48 6.01 7.63
N LEU A 17 -14.42 6.13 6.31
CA LEU A 17 -13.54 7.08 5.63
C LEU A 17 -13.90 8.53 5.92
N LYS A 18 -15.18 8.87 5.92
CA LYS A 18 -15.64 10.22 6.25
C LYS A 18 -15.24 10.61 7.66
N THR A 19 -15.40 9.69 8.61
CA THR A 19 -14.99 9.90 10.02
C THR A 19 -13.48 10.08 10.11
N ALA A 20 -12.70 9.13 9.57
CA ALA A 20 -11.24 9.18 9.60
C ALA A 20 -10.67 10.47 8.96
N MET A 21 -11.19 10.86 7.78
CA MET A 21 -10.79 12.09 7.12
C MET A 21 -11.10 13.33 7.96
N ASN A 22 -12.29 13.39 8.56
CA ASN A 22 -12.67 14.54 9.39
C ASN A 22 -11.81 14.67 10.64
N GLU A 23 -11.44 13.55 11.28
CA GLU A 23 -10.51 13.56 12.41
C GLU A 23 -9.11 14.03 12.00
N ILE A 24 -8.59 13.58 10.84
CA ILE A 24 -7.31 14.07 10.30
C ILE A 24 -7.38 15.56 9.98
N ARG A 25 -8.50 16.04 9.44
CA ARG A 25 -8.71 17.47 9.13
C ARG A 25 -8.76 18.29 10.41
N ALA A 26 -9.50 17.85 11.43
CA ALA A 26 -9.57 18.51 12.73
C ALA A 26 -8.19 18.61 13.38
N TYR A 27 -7.40 17.53 13.36
CA TYR A 27 -6.01 17.53 13.82
C TYR A 27 -5.13 18.55 13.08
N LYS A 28 -5.37 18.76 11.78
CA LYS A 28 -4.69 19.76 10.94
C LYS A 28 -5.29 21.18 11.05
N GLY A 29 -6.29 21.40 11.90
CA GLY A 29 -6.99 22.68 12.02
C GLY A 29 -7.83 23.06 10.79
N LEU A 30 -8.27 22.06 10.01
CA LEU A 30 -9.10 22.23 8.82
C LEU A 30 -10.56 21.93 9.13
N GLU A 31 -11.47 22.68 8.51
CA GLU A 31 -12.91 22.44 8.62
C GLU A 31 -13.32 21.04 8.14
N PRO A 32 -14.34 20.41 8.74
CA PRO A 32 -14.86 19.13 8.29
C PRO A 32 -15.27 19.15 6.81
N LEU A 33 -15.11 18.02 6.13
CA LEU A 33 -15.51 17.91 4.74
C LEU A 33 -17.04 17.76 4.65
N ASP A 34 -17.69 18.64 3.90
CA ASP A 34 -19.13 18.55 3.68
C ASP A 34 -19.48 17.30 2.87
N ALA A 35 -20.74 16.85 2.96
CA ALA A 35 -21.17 15.60 2.36
C ALA A 35 -21.02 15.59 0.83
N LYS A 36 -21.25 16.72 0.16
CA LYS A 36 -21.19 16.81 -1.32
C LYS A 36 -19.73 16.73 -1.77
N SER A 37 -18.84 17.46 -1.11
CA SER A 37 -17.39 17.41 -1.40
C SER A 37 -16.81 16.03 -1.12
N PHE A 38 -17.20 15.41 -0.01
CA PHE A 38 -16.79 14.03 0.31
C PHE A 38 -17.23 13.03 -0.76
N LEU A 39 -18.51 13.06 -1.17
CA LEU A 39 -19.01 12.13 -2.19
C LEU A 39 -18.35 12.33 -3.55
N LYS A 40 -18.05 13.59 -3.92
CA LYS A 40 -17.31 13.90 -5.14
C LYS A 40 -15.91 13.30 -5.10
N LEU A 41 -15.16 13.55 -4.02
CA LEU A 41 -13.82 13.02 -3.82
C LEU A 41 -13.82 11.48 -3.79
N SER A 42 -14.75 10.89 -3.04
CA SER A 42 -14.93 9.44 -2.94
C SER A 42 -15.11 8.81 -4.32
N LYS A 43 -15.94 9.41 -5.19
CA LYS A 43 -16.17 8.90 -6.54
C LYS A 43 -14.94 9.02 -7.43
N GLU A 44 -14.20 10.12 -7.31
CA GLU A 44 -12.95 10.35 -8.05
C GLU A 44 -11.88 9.32 -7.66
N LYS A 45 -11.63 9.15 -6.35
CA LYS A 45 -10.63 8.19 -5.84
C LYS A 45 -11.02 6.76 -6.11
N GLN A 46 -12.31 6.44 -6.06
CA GLN A 46 -12.83 5.12 -6.40
C GLN A 46 -12.52 4.75 -7.86
N GLN A 47 -12.69 5.69 -8.79
CA GLN A 47 -12.35 5.47 -10.21
C GLN A 47 -10.85 5.32 -10.42
N LEU A 48 -10.04 6.12 -9.71
CA LEU A 48 -8.57 6.06 -9.79
C LEU A 48 -8.02 4.67 -9.44
N VAL A 49 -8.62 3.99 -8.48
CA VAL A 49 -8.14 2.69 -7.96
C VAL A 49 -8.98 1.50 -8.41
N GLU A 50 -9.88 1.70 -9.37
CA GLU A 50 -10.76 0.66 -9.93
C GLU A 50 -11.56 -0.12 -8.86
N PHE A 51 -12.05 0.58 -7.82
CA PHE A 51 -12.85 -0.02 -6.76
C PHE A 51 -14.33 -0.07 -7.14
N ASP A 52 -14.99 -1.21 -6.95
CA ASP A 52 -16.40 -1.38 -7.34
C ASP A 52 -17.31 -0.50 -6.47
N ALA A 53 -18.18 0.28 -7.13
CA ALA A 53 -19.14 1.18 -6.49
C ALA A 53 -20.09 0.43 -5.54
N LYS A 54 -20.36 -0.85 -5.83
CA LYS A 54 -21.19 -1.70 -4.99
C LYS A 54 -20.55 -1.98 -3.64
N LEU A 55 -19.22 -1.95 -3.55
CA LEU A 55 -18.47 -2.24 -2.31
C LEU A 55 -18.31 -1.02 -1.41
N VAL A 56 -18.35 0.19 -1.99
CA VAL A 56 -18.19 1.46 -1.26
C VAL A 56 -19.26 1.65 -0.16
N ASN A 57 -20.48 1.16 -0.39
CA ASN A 57 -21.57 1.29 0.59
C ASN A 57 -21.69 0.10 1.54
N ARG A 58 -20.92 -0.98 1.32
CA ARG A 58 -20.93 -2.15 2.19
C ARG A 58 -20.15 -1.90 3.47
N CYS A 59 -20.40 -2.75 4.46
CA CYS A 59 -19.61 -2.83 5.68
C CYS A 59 -18.13 -3.10 5.35
N LEU A 60 -17.26 -2.56 6.19
CA LEU A 60 -15.81 -2.57 6.00
C LEU A 60 -15.31 -4.02 5.92
N ASN A 61 -14.81 -4.39 4.74
CA ASN A 61 -14.26 -5.70 4.40
C ASN A 61 -15.21 -6.91 4.53
N GLU A 62 -16.47 -6.70 4.93
CA GLU A 62 -17.42 -7.78 5.19
C GLU A 62 -17.85 -8.46 3.88
N GLY A 63 -17.53 -9.75 3.75
CA GLY A 63 -17.83 -10.54 2.56
C GLY A 63 -17.13 -10.02 1.29
N PHE A 64 -15.95 -9.41 1.44
CA PHE A 64 -15.05 -9.06 0.35
C PHE A 64 -14.08 -10.22 0.11
N SER A 65 -13.80 -10.54 -1.15
CA SER A 65 -12.68 -11.38 -1.55
C SER A 65 -11.33 -10.77 -1.16
N GLY A 66 -10.26 -11.56 -1.19
CA GLY A 66 -8.91 -11.07 -0.87
C GLY A 66 -8.50 -9.87 -1.75
N GLY A 67 -8.75 -9.96 -3.05
CA GLY A 67 -8.50 -8.85 -3.98
C GLY A 67 -9.35 -7.61 -3.69
N GLU A 68 -10.63 -7.76 -3.35
CA GLU A 68 -11.49 -6.64 -2.98
C GLU A 68 -11.05 -5.97 -1.67
N LYS A 69 -10.59 -6.75 -0.69
CA LYS A 69 -10.01 -6.20 0.56
C LYS A 69 -8.76 -5.36 0.25
N LYS A 70 -7.88 -5.83 -0.64
CA LYS A 70 -6.69 -5.07 -1.06
C LYS A 70 -7.04 -3.81 -1.85
N ARG A 71 -8.00 -3.88 -2.78
CA ARG A 71 -8.51 -2.68 -3.45
C ARG A 71 -9.10 -1.66 -2.47
N ASN A 72 -9.75 -2.15 -1.41
CA ASN A 72 -10.26 -1.28 -0.36
C ASN A 72 -9.14 -0.60 0.46
N GLU A 73 -8.03 -1.29 0.73
CA GLU A 73 -6.84 -0.66 1.35
C GLU A 73 -6.27 0.46 0.47
N ILE A 74 -6.16 0.23 -0.84
CA ILE A 74 -5.68 1.24 -1.79
C ILE A 74 -6.68 2.39 -1.96
N PHE A 75 -7.98 2.11 -1.89
CA PHE A 75 -8.99 3.14 -1.83
C PHE A 75 -8.88 4.00 -0.56
N GLN A 76 -8.62 3.39 0.60
CA GLN A 76 -8.34 4.12 1.84
C GLN A 76 -7.09 4.99 1.71
N LEU A 77 -6.00 4.44 1.17
CA LEU A 77 -4.77 5.18 0.87
C LEU A 77 -5.05 6.41 -0.03
N ALA A 78 -5.86 6.24 -1.06
CA ALA A 78 -6.25 7.30 -1.99
C ALA A 78 -7.11 8.39 -1.37
N MET A 79 -7.95 8.04 -0.38
CA MET A 79 -8.82 8.96 0.33
C MET A 79 -8.11 9.71 1.45
N LEU A 80 -7.18 9.05 2.15
CA LEU A 80 -6.49 9.64 3.30
C LEU A 80 -5.26 10.47 2.90
N GLU A 81 -4.69 10.23 1.71
CA GLU A 81 -3.53 10.94 1.15
C GLU A 81 -2.40 11.15 2.18
N PRO A 82 -1.86 10.06 2.78
CA PRO A 82 -0.84 10.18 3.81
C PRO A 82 0.49 10.69 3.21
N ARG A 83 1.28 11.36 4.05
CA ARG A 83 2.65 11.78 3.70
C ARG A 83 3.63 10.60 3.64
N LEU A 84 3.36 9.55 4.41
CA LEU A 84 4.12 8.31 4.42
C LEU A 84 3.14 7.14 4.46
N ALA A 85 3.28 6.21 3.54
CA ALA A 85 2.56 4.94 3.54
C ALA A 85 3.56 3.79 3.61
N ILE A 86 3.30 2.83 4.50
CA ILE A 86 4.07 1.59 4.62
C ILE A 86 3.15 0.46 4.15
N LEU A 87 3.54 -0.20 3.07
CA LEU A 87 2.78 -1.25 2.40
C LEU A 87 3.51 -2.56 2.62
N ASP A 88 3.04 -3.33 3.61
CA ASP A 88 3.69 -4.56 4.06
C ASP A 88 3.05 -5.80 3.43
N GLU A 89 3.82 -6.56 2.65
CA GLU A 89 3.42 -7.79 1.96
C GLU A 89 2.10 -7.65 1.19
N THR A 90 1.88 -6.50 0.54
CA THR A 90 0.62 -6.21 -0.17
C THR A 90 0.36 -7.13 -1.37
N ASP A 91 1.39 -7.83 -1.81
CA ASP A 91 1.42 -8.83 -2.89
C ASP A 91 1.11 -10.26 -2.44
N SER A 92 1.12 -10.54 -1.13
CA SER A 92 0.91 -11.90 -0.60
C SER A 92 -0.49 -12.44 -0.90
N GLY A 93 -0.56 -13.58 -1.58
CA GLY A 93 -1.81 -14.25 -1.93
C GLY A 93 -2.64 -13.54 -3.00
N LEU A 94 -2.07 -12.55 -3.70
CA LEU A 94 -2.71 -11.88 -4.82
C LEU A 94 -2.42 -12.58 -6.16
N ASP A 95 -3.44 -12.61 -7.01
CA ASP A 95 -3.25 -12.91 -8.42
C ASP A 95 -2.57 -11.72 -9.14
N ILE A 96 -2.19 -11.97 -10.40
CA ILE A 96 -1.48 -10.98 -11.22
C ILE A 96 -2.33 -9.71 -11.43
N ASP A 97 -3.65 -9.86 -11.55
CA ASP A 97 -4.56 -8.74 -11.78
C ASP A 97 -4.66 -7.83 -10.54
N ALA A 98 -4.80 -8.41 -9.35
CA ALA A 98 -4.85 -7.68 -8.10
C ALA A 98 -3.52 -6.98 -7.80
N LEU A 99 -2.38 -7.62 -8.08
CA LEU A 99 -1.06 -7.02 -7.92
C LEU A 99 -0.88 -5.80 -8.84
N ARG A 100 -1.32 -5.89 -10.10
CA ARG A 100 -1.32 -4.76 -11.04
C ARG A 100 -2.17 -3.60 -10.53
N ILE A 101 -3.33 -3.86 -9.95
CA ILE A 101 -4.22 -2.80 -9.43
C ILE A 101 -3.60 -2.11 -8.22
N VAL A 102 -3.01 -2.87 -7.29
CA VAL A 102 -2.27 -2.30 -6.15
C VAL A 102 -1.14 -1.40 -6.64
N ALA A 103 -0.32 -1.90 -7.57
CA ALA A 103 0.78 -1.13 -8.13
C ALA A 103 0.33 0.14 -8.88
N ASN A 104 -0.72 0.04 -9.69
CA ASN A 104 -1.31 1.19 -10.38
C ASN A 104 -1.80 2.25 -9.38
N GLY A 105 -2.47 1.83 -8.31
CA GLY A 105 -2.91 2.73 -7.25
C GLY A 105 -1.74 3.43 -6.56
N VAL A 106 -0.68 2.70 -6.21
CA VAL A 106 0.54 3.29 -5.62
C VAL A 106 1.17 4.30 -6.58
N ASN A 107 1.36 3.92 -7.85
CA ASN A 107 1.95 4.79 -8.86
C ASN A 107 1.12 6.05 -9.11
N ALA A 108 -0.21 5.94 -9.12
CA ALA A 108 -1.11 7.07 -9.31
C ALA A 108 -1.15 8.03 -8.11
N LEU A 109 -0.89 7.52 -6.90
CA LEU A 109 -0.86 8.30 -5.67
C LEU A 109 0.53 8.84 -5.34
N ARG A 110 1.57 8.39 -6.04
CA ARG A 110 2.93 8.88 -5.88
C ARG A 110 3.05 10.34 -6.30
N SER A 111 3.67 11.14 -5.44
CA SER A 111 3.91 12.56 -5.67
C SER A 111 5.27 12.96 -5.10
N LYS A 112 5.68 14.21 -5.33
CA LYS A 112 6.89 14.78 -4.72
C LYS A 112 6.74 15.06 -3.21
N ASP A 113 5.50 15.02 -2.69
CA ASP A 113 5.16 15.45 -1.33
C ASP A 113 4.84 14.27 -0.38
N ASN A 114 4.93 13.03 -0.88
CA ASN A 114 4.72 11.80 -0.11
C ASN A 114 5.82 10.76 -0.35
N ALA A 115 5.85 9.76 0.53
CA ALA A 115 6.79 8.64 0.47
C ALA A 115 6.05 7.31 0.66
N PHE A 116 6.54 6.28 -0.03
CA PHE A 116 6.06 4.90 0.07
C PHE A 116 7.22 4.00 0.48
N ILE A 117 6.99 3.18 1.51
CA ILE A 117 7.86 2.05 1.85
C ILE A 117 7.09 0.80 1.50
N VAL A 118 7.56 0.07 0.50
CA VAL A 118 6.97 -1.21 0.09
C VAL A 118 7.84 -2.32 0.60
N ILE A 119 7.28 -3.18 1.44
CA ILE A 119 7.94 -4.38 1.98
C ILE A 119 7.37 -5.56 1.22
N THR A 120 8.24 -6.32 0.56
CA THR A 120 7.85 -7.43 -0.30
C THR A 120 8.94 -8.50 -0.30
N HIS A 121 8.51 -9.75 -0.41
CA HIS A 121 9.37 -10.89 -0.72
C HIS A 121 9.29 -11.32 -2.19
N TYR A 122 8.36 -10.76 -2.99
CA TYR A 122 8.23 -11.02 -4.42
C TYR A 122 8.77 -9.88 -5.28
N GLN A 123 9.81 -10.18 -6.06
CA GLN A 123 10.38 -9.21 -7.01
C GLN A 123 9.40 -8.78 -8.10
N ARG A 124 8.39 -9.59 -8.42
CA ARG A 124 7.37 -9.26 -9.43
C ARG A 124 6.61 -7.96 -9.12
N LEU A 125 6.51 -7.54 -7.86
CA LEU A 125 5.90 -6.25 -7.51
C LEU A 125 6.75 -5.07 -8.02
N LEU A 126 8.06 -5.24 -8.07
CA LEU A 126 9.04 -4.24 -8.48
C LEU A 126 9.03 -4.00 -9.99
N ASP A 127 8.48 -4.94 -10.78
CA ASP A 127 8.21 -4.74 -12.21
C ASP A 127 7.13 -3.67 -12.44
N TYR A 128 6.19 -3.55 -11.50
CA TYR A 128 5.08 -2.59 -11.60
C TYR A 128 5.34 -1.32 -10.78
N ILE A 129 6.00 -1.43 -9.63
CA ILE A 129 6.37 -0.29 -8.78
C ILE A 129 7.88 -0.13 -8.84
N VAL A 130 8.37 0.82 -9.65
CA VAL A 130 9.80 1.09 -9.76
C VAL A 130 10.27 1.91 -8.55
N PRO A 131 11.08 1.32 -7.64
CA PRO A 131 11.52 2.01 -6.44
C PRO A 131 12.68 2.97 -6.74
N ASP A 132 12.78 4.06 -5.96
CA ASP A 132 13.95 4.93 -5.98
C ASP A 132 15.15 4.27 -5.27
N PHE A 133 14.85 3.57 -4.17
CA PHE A 133 15.82 2.88 -3.32
C PHE A 133 15.31 1.49 -2.96
N VAL A 134 16.24 0.54 -2.90
CA VAL A 134 16.02 -0.84 -2.46
C VAL A 134 16.90 -1.08 -1.23
N HIS A 135 16.30 -1.60 -0.17
CA HIS A 135 16.99 -1.97 1.07
C HIS A 135 16.79 -3.46 1.34
N VAL A 136 17.88 -4.18 1.61
CA VAL A 136 17.85 -5.61 1.97
C VAL A 136 17.99 -5.74 3.47
N LEU A 137 16.95 -6.27 4.11
CA LEU A 137 16.90 -6.55 5.54
C LEU A 137 17.28 -8.02 5.79
N PHE A 138 18.25 -8.26 6.67
CA PHE A 138 18.64 -9.61 7.12
C PHE A 138 19.05 -9.55 8.59
N ASP A 139 18.59 -10.50 9.41
CA ASP A 139 18.79 -10.54 10.87
C ASP A 139 18.54 -9.18 11.57
N GLY A 140 17.44 -8.52 11.19
CA GLY A 140 17.01 -7.25 11.77
C GLY A 140 17.88 -6.04 11.39
N LYS A 141 18.80 -6.17 10.42
CA LYS A 141 19.68 -5.08 9.97
C LYS A 141 19.58 -4.89 8.47
N ILE A 142 19.68 -3.64 8.02
CA ILE A 142 19.84 -3.35 6.59
C ILE A 142 21.28 -3.68 6.23
N ILE A 143 21.47 -4.75 5.46
CA ILE A 143 22.79 -5.27 5.09
C ILE A 143 23.27 -4.70 3.76
N LYS A 144 22.35 -4.25 2.91
CA LYS A 144 22.66 -3.60 1.64
C LYS A 144 21.58 -2.61 1.26
N SER A 145 21.99 -1.53 0.62
CA SER A 145 21.12 -0.55 0.00
C SER A 145 21.61 -0.25 -1.40
N GLY A 146 20.69 0.05 -2.30
CA GLY A 146 21.00 0.39 -3.69
C GLY A 146 19.81 1.00 -4.40
N THR A 147 19.93 1.18 -5.70
CA THR A 147 18.84 1.57 -6.58
C THR A 147 18.08 0.32 -7.04
N LYS A 148 17.14 0.47 -7.98
CA LYS A 148 16.35 -0.64 -8.54
C LYS A 148 17.22 -1.79 -9.11
N GLU A 149 18.44 -1.52 -9.53
CA GLU A 149 19.39 -2.52 -10.04
C GLU A 149 19.73 -3.58 -8.98
N LEU A 150 19.68 -3.22 -7.69
CA LEU A 150 19.85 -4.18 -6.61
C LEU A 150 18.74 -5.23 -6.58
N ALA A 151 17.50 -4.86 -6.92
CA ALA A 151 16.39 -5.80 -6.99
C ALA A 151 16.58 -6.81 -8.12
N LEU A 152 17.06 -6.37 -9.29
CA LEU A 152 17.36 -7.23 -10.43
C LEU A 152 18.50 -8.21 -10.10
N GLU A 153 19.56 -7.73 -9.44
CA GLU A 153 20.67 -8.58 -9.03
C GLU A 153 20.24 -9.65 -8.02
N LEU A 154 19.33 -9.31 -7.10
CA LEU A 154 18.72 -10.26 -6.17
C LEU A 154 17.87 -11.33 -6.87
N GLU A 155 17.26 -11.02 -8.01
CA GLU A 155 16.46 -11.97 -8.79
C GLU A 155 17.35 -13.00 -9.48
N GLU A 156 18.44 -12.53 -10.09
CA GLU A 156 19.38 -13.40 -10.81
C GLU A 156 20.20 -14.29 -9.87
N LYS A 157 20.66 -13.75 -8.74
CA LYS A 157 21.64 -14.41 -7.85
C LYS A 157 21.04 -14.97 -6.56
N GLY A 158 19.77 -14.67 -6.26
CA GLY A 158 19.16 -14.94 -4.97
C GLY A 158 19.76 -14.08 -3.84
N TYR A 159 19.47 -14.46 -2.58
CA TYR A 159 19.90 -13.70 -1.40
C TYR A 159 21.23 -14.18 -0.79
N ASP A 160 21.75 -15.34 -1.20
CA ASP A 160 22.82 -16.02 -0.46
C ASP A 160 24.16 -15.27 -0.50
N TRP A 161 24.50 -14.68 -1.64
CA TRP A 161 25.73 -13.88 -1.80
C TRP A 161 25.76 -12.63 -0.90
N LEU A 162 24.60 -12.14 -0.44
CA LEU A 162 24.54 -11.05 0.53
C LEU A 162 24.74 -11.51 1.96
N LYS A 163 24.28 -12.72 2.31
CA LYS A 163 24.47 -13.28 3.65
C LYS A 163 25.94 -13.54 3.93
N GLU A 164 26.69 -14.02 2.94
CA GLU A 164 28.14 -14.24 3.04
C GLU A 164 28.92 -12.96 3.36
N SER A 165 28.48 -11.81 2.83
CA SER A 165 29.13 -10.51 3.07
C SER A 165 28.97 -9.99 4.51
N VAL A 166 27.96 -10.45 5.24
CA VAL A 166 27.68 -10.05 6.64
C VAL A 166 28.46 -10.93 7.63
N HIS A 167 28.84 -12.14 7.22
CA HIS A 167 29.62 -13.08 8.01
C HIS A 167 31.13 -13.04 7.71
N ALA A 168 31.59 -12.21 6.78
CA ALA A 168 33.01 -11.98 6.57
C ALA A 168 33.61 -11.34 7.85
N PRO A 169 34.58 -11.98 8.52
CA PRO A 169 35.20 -11.40 9.70
C PRO A 169 35.84 -10.07 9.33
N THR A 170 35.56 -9.04 10.12
CA THR A 170 36.25 -7.76 10.03
C THR A 170 37.73 -8.04 10.34
N VAL A 171 38.58 -7.98 9.32
CA VAL A 171 40.04 -8.18 9.44
C VAL A 171 40.67 -6.93 10.03
#